data_AF-A0A5E4GQR1-F1
#
_entry.id   AF-A0A5E4GQR1-F1
#
_cell.length_a   1.000
_cell.length_b   1.000
_cell.length_c   1.000
_cell.angle_alpha   90.00
_cell.angle_beta   90.00
_cell.angle_gamma   90.00
#
_symmetry.space_group_name_H-M   'P 1'
#
loop_
_entity.id
_entity.type
_entity.pdbx_description
1 polymer ?
#
loop_
_entity_poly.entity_id
_entity_poly.type
_entity_poly.pdbx_seq_one_letter_code
_entity_poly.pdbx_strand_id
1 'polypeptide(L)'
;MGSCLSISLPCDAIVSRCWDSVFGRVRYVRKLQENLQALTTSLQELKSLKNDVQREVELAERQPRLRRLERVNNWILSAEALETEINEVIVSHSTQEIEKLCCGGYCSKNYRSSYKYGKKVDRKLVEVEDLKSKGVFEVVAAESLPTALVDVIPSEPTVGMEPIFDQVWRHVEDEQVGMIGL
;
A
#
# COMPACT_ATOMS: atom_id res chain seq x y z
N MET A 1 -47.81 -57.29 -18.58
CA MET A 1 -47.58 -55.86 -18.84
C MET A 1 -46.50 -55.36 -17.90
N GLY A 2 -45.43 -54.78 -18.43
CA GLY A 2 -44.30 -54.28 -17.66
C GLY A 2 -43.15 -53.93 -18.60
N SER A 3 -43.34 -52.89 -19.42
CA SER A 3 -42.30 -52.38 -20.31
C SER A 3 -41.33 -51.53 -19.48
N CYS A 4 -40.08 -51.97 -19.38
CA CYS A 4 -38.98 -51.15 -18.89
C CYS A 4 -38.51 -50.25 -20.03
N LEU A 5 -38.76 -48.94 -19.93
CA LEU A 5 -38.20 -47.95 -20.85
C LEU A 5 -36.69 -47.81 -20.56
N SER A 6 -35.86 -48.44 -21.38
CA SER A 6 -34.41 -48.23 -21.36
C SER A 6 -34.09 -46.88 -22.03
N ILE A 7 -33.81 -45.85 -21.23
CA ILE A 7 -33.27 -44.59 -21.72
C ILE A 7 -31.77 -44.81 -21.98
N SER A 8 -31.40 -45.12 -23.22
CA SER A 8 -30.01 -45.12 -23.66
C SER A 8 -29.56 -43.66 -23.85
N LEU A 9 -29.01 -43.05 -22.80
CA LEU A 9 -28.23 -41.83 -22.97
C LEU A 9 -26.88 -42.21 -23.62
N PRO A 10 -26.42 -41.51 -24.67
CA PRO A 10 -25.12 -41.80 -25.28
C PRO A 10 -24.02 -41.47 -24.25
N CYS A 11 -23.41 -42.50 -23.69
CA CYS A 11 -22.34 -42.40 -22.70
C CYS A 11 -21.23 -41.44 -23.16
N ASP A 12 -20.91 -41.41 -24.46
CA ASP A 12 -19.87 -40.57 -25.04
C ASP A 12 -20.13 -39.06 -24.85
N ALA A 13 -21.39 -38.61 -24.93
CA ALA A 13 -21.75 -37.21 -24.72
C ALA A 13 -21.64 -36.80 -23.24
N ILE A 14 -21.89 -37.74 -22.32
CA ILE A 14 -21.74 -37.52 -20.88
C ILE A 14 -20.26 -37.53 -20.50
N VAL A 15 -19.49 -38.48 -21.04
CA VAL A 15 -18.03 -38.56 -20.86
C VAL A 15 -17.38 -37.30 -21.41
N SER A 16 -17.63 -36.91 -22.65
CA SER A 16 -17.07 -35.68 -23.25
C SER A 16 -17.35 -34.42 -22.40
N ARG A 17 -18.60 -34.23 -21.93
CA ARG A 17 -18.95 -33.07 -21.08
C ARG A 17 -18.28 -33.09 -19.72
N CYS A 18 -18.10 -34.26 -19.11
CA CYS A 18 -17.38 -34.40 -17.84
C CYS A 18 -15.90 -34.05 -18.01
N TRP A 19 -15.27 -34.50 -19.09
CA TRP A 19 -13.86 -34.21 -19.39
C TRP A 19 -13.64 -32.71 -19.65
N ASP A 20 -14.50 -32.05 -20.42
CA ASP A 20 -14.42 -30.59 -20.66
C ASP A 20 -14.53 -29.78 -19.36
N SER A 21 -15.45 -30.18 -18.48
CA SER A 21 -15.61 -29.57 -17.15
C SER A 21 -14.38 -29.76 -16.25
N VAL A 22 -13.76 -30.95 -16.28
CA VAL A 22 -12.53 -31.23 -15.53
C VAL A 22 -11.35 -30.41 -16.06
N PHE A 23 -11.15 -30.36 -17.38
CA PHE A 23 -10.09 -29.56 -17.99
C PHE A 23 -10.26 -28.06 -17.71
N GLY A 24 -11.51 -27.55 -17.74
CA GLY A 24 -11.81 -26.17 -17.38
C GLY A 24 -11.38 -25.83 -15.95
N ARG A 25 -11.63 -26.73 -14.99
CA ARG A 25 -11.21 -26.55 -13.58
C ARG A 25 -9.70 -26.57 -13.43
N VAL A 26 -9.02 -27.53 -14.06
CA VAL A 26 -7.55 -27.62 -14.02
C VAL A 26 -6.92 -26.35 -14.59
N ARG A 27 -7.42 -25.84 -15.71
CA ARG A 27 -6.95 -24.57 -16.29
C ARG A 27 -7.16 -23.39 -15.34
N TYR A 28 -8.32 -23.31 -14.69
CA TYR A 28 -8.60 -22.26 -13.70
C TYR A 28 -7.64 -22.32 -12.51
N VAL A 29 -7.43 -23.50 -11.93
CA VAL A 29 -6.52 -23.70 -10.80
C VAL A 29 -5.10 -23.28 -11.15
N ARG A 30 -4.58 -23.73 -12.30
CA ARG A 30 -3.25 -23.33 -12.78
C ARG A 30 -3.15 -21.82 -12.92
N LYS A 31 -4.15 -21.18 -13.55
CA LYS A 31 -4.16 -19.74 -13.74
C LYS A 31 -4.18 -18.97 -12.42
N LEU A 32 -4.95 -19.45 -11.43
CA LEU A 32 -4.96 -18.87 -10.10
C LEU A 32 -3.60 -18.97 -9.40
N GLN A 33 -2.93 -20.13 -9.50
CA GLN A 33 -1.57 -20.31 -8.97
C GLN A 33 -0.57 -19.35 -9.62
N GLU A 34 -0.62 -19.20 -10.94
CA GLU A 34 0.21 -18.24 -11.67
C GLU A 34 -0.04 -16.80 -11.22
N ASN A 35 -1.31 -16.41 -11.04
CA ASN A 35 -1.66 -15.07 -10.58
C ASN A 35 -1.22 -14.82 -9.13
N LEU A 36 -1.28 -15.83 -8.26
CA LEU A 36 -0.77 -15.73 -6.89
C LEU A 36 0.76 -15.57 -6.85
N GLN A 37 1.47 -16.31 -7.70
CA GLN A 37 2.91 -16.16 -7.83
C GLN A 37 3.25 -14.76 -8.33
N ALA A 38 2.57 -14.28 -9.37
CA ALA A 38 2.74 -12.92 -9.89
C ALA A 38 2.44 -11.85 -8.85
N LEU A 39 1.37 -12.01 -8.06
CA LEU A 39 1.02 -11.09 -6.97
C LEU A 39 2.09 -11.06 -5.89
N THR A 40 2.64 -12.22 -5.52
CA THR A 40 3.71 -12.31 -4.53
C THR A 40 4.98 -11.61 -5.02
N THR A 41 5.37 -11.84 -6.27
CA THR A 41 6.53 -11.18 -6.90
C THR A 41 6.31 -9.67 -6.98
N SER A 42 5.17 -9.22 -7.47
CA SER A 42 4.86 -7.79 -7.60
C SER A 42 4.79 -7.09 -6.25
N LEU A 43 4.24 -7.74 -5.22
CA LEU A 43 4.30 -7.22 -3.85
C LEU A 43 5.74 -7.04 -3.37
N GLN A 44 6.63 -8.00 -3.64
CA GLN A 44 8.04 -7.88 -3.24
C GLN A 44 8.75 -6.71 -3.94
N GLU A 45 8.42 -6.45 -5.19
CA GLU A 45 8.92 -5.29 -5.93
C GLU A 45 8.39 -3.98 -5.33
N LEU A 46 7.09 -3.91 -5.00
CA LEU A 46 6.50 -2.76 -4.32
C LEU A 46 7.18 -2.49 -2.97
N LYS A 47 7.47 -3.53 -2.18
CA LYS A 47 8.20 -3.40 -0.90
C LYS A 47 9.60 -2.83 -1.11
N SER A 48 10.31 -3.32 -2.11
CA SER A 48 11.64 -2.81 -2.46
C SER A 48 11.58 -1.33 -2.82
N LEU A 49 10.66 -0.95 -3.71
CA LEU A 49 10.45 0.45 -4.11
C LEU A 49 10.08 1.33 -2.91
N LYS A 50 9.18 0.86 -2.04
CA LYS A 50 8.79 1.57 -0.81
C LYS A 50 10.00 1.85 0.07
N ASN A 51 10.83 0.83 0.30
CA ASN A 51 12.03 0.95 1.12
C ASN A 51 13.03 1.92 0.49
N ASP A 52 13.18 1.92 -0.83
CA ASP A 52 14.07 2.84 -1.54
C ASP A 52 13.61 4.29 -1.37
N VAL A 53 12.33 4.58 -1.63
CA VAL A 53 11.72 5.91 -1.43
C VAL A 53 11.84 6.35 0.03
N GLN A 54 11.61 5.45 0.98
CA GLN A 54 11.73 5.76 2.39
C GLN A 54 13.16 6.14 2.78
N ARG A 55 14.18 5.44 2.25
CA ARG A 55 15.59 5.82 2.44
C ARG A 55 15.90 7.18 1.84
N GLU A 56 15.38 7.50 0.66
CA GLU A 56 15.56 8.82 0.04
C GLU A 56 14.94 9.93 0.88
N VAL A 57 13.73 9.70 1.41
CA VAL A 57 13.07 10.63 2.34
C VAL A 57 13.90 10.84 3.60
N GLU A 58 14.38 9.75 4.23
CA GLU A 58 15.23 9.82 5.43
C GLU A 58 16.52 10.59 5.17
N LEU A 59 17.14 10.44 3.99
CA LEU A 59 18.33 11.18 3.60
C LEU A 59 18.02 12.67 3.39
N ALA A 60 16.91 12.99 2.72
CA ALA A 60 16.52 14.38 2.46
C ALA A 60 16.17 15.13 3.77
N GLU A 61 15.44 14.48 4.68
CA GLU A 61 15.02 15.06 5.96
C GLU A 61 16.18 15.25 6.97
N ARG A 62 17.41 14.79 6.67
CA ARG A 62 18.61 15.17 7.43
C ARG A 62 18.89 16.67 7.35
N GLN A 63 18.44 17.34 6.30
CA GLN A 63 18.48 18.80 6.21
C GLN A 63 17.31 19.38 7.00
N PRO A 64 17.53 20.21 8.05
CA PRO A 64 16.45 20.66 8.93
C PRO A 64 15.31 21.42 8.27
N ARG A 65 15.57 22.03 7.10
CA ARG A 65 14.59 22.80 6.32
C ARG A 65 13.75 21.95 5.38
N LEU A 66 14.15 20.71 5.09
CA LEU A 66 13.44 19.83 4.17
C LEU A 66 12.43 18.97 4.93
N ARG A 67 11.25 18.84 4.34
CA ARG A 67 10.20 17.93 4.79
C ARG A 67 9.71 17.10 3.61
N ARG A 68 9.41 15.82 3.87
CA ARG A 68 8.80 14.94 2.87
C ARG A 68 7.56 15.57 2.26
N LEU A 69 7.36 15.34 0.98
CA LEU A 69 6.15 15.80 0.30
C LEU A 69 4.95 14.96 0.74
N GLU A 70 3.78 15.59 0.89
CA GLU A 70 2.53 14.91 1.23
C GLU A 70 2.20 13.77 0.25
N ARG A 71 2.43 13.97 -1.06
CA ARG A 71 2.22 12.92 -2.08
C ARG A 71 3.08 11.68 -1.84
N VAL A 72 4.29 11.86 -1.33
CA VAL A 72 5.24 10.76 -1.04
C VAL A 72 4.79 10.05 0.22
N ASN A 73 4.43 10.80 1.26
CA ASN A 73 3.90 10.24 2.50
C ASN A 73 2.63 9.40 2.25
N ASN A 74 1.67 9.94 1.50
CA ASN A 74 0.45 9.24 1.13
C ASN A 74 0.72 7.97 0.32
N TRP A 75 1.71 8.00 -0.57
CA TRP A 75 2.10 6.83 -1.34
C TRP A 75 2.72 5.74 -0.46
N ILE A 76 3.62 6.09 0.47
CA ILE A 76 4.22 5.14 1.42
C ILE A 76 3.12 4.48 2.26
N LEU A 77 2.21 5.27 2.85
CA LEU A 77 1.09 4.74 3.65
C LEU A 77 0.18 3.82 2.82
N SER A 78 -0.08 4.17 1.57
CA SER A 78 -0.85 3.33 0.65
C SER A 78 -0.14 2.01 0.36
N ALA A 79 1.19 2.03 0.20
CA ALA A 79 1.98 0.83 -0.02
C ALA A 79 1.99 -0.11 1.20
N GLU A 80 2.06 0.44 2.42
CA GLU A 80 1.97 -0.33 3.67
C GLU A 80 0.59 -0.96 3.87
N ALA A 81 -0.48 -0.21 3.60
CA ALA A 81 -1.84 -0.71 3.66
C ALA A 81 -2.05 -1.85 2.66
N LEU A 82 -1.64 -1.65 1.40
CA LEU A 82 -1.78 -2.65 0.35
C LEU A 82 -0.94 -3.90 0.63
N GLU A 83 0.27 -3.74 1.17
CA GLU A 83 1.11 -4.85 1.64
C GLU A 83 0.37 -5.71 2.67
N THR A 84 -0.25 -5.07 3.67
CA THR A 84 -1.01 -5.77 4.71
C THR A 84 -2.19 -6.54 4.12
N GLU A 85 -3.00 -5.88 3.28
CA GLU A 85 -4.16 -6.50 2.65
C GLU A 85 -3.79 -7.68 1.75
N ILE A 86 -2.66 -7.62 1.04
CA ILE A 86 -2.21 -8.72 0.18
C ILE A 86 -1.66 -9.87 1.00
N ASN A 87 -0.91 -9.62 2.07
CA ASN A 87 -0.46 -10.67 2.96
C ASN A 87 -1.66 -11.46 3.52
N GLU A 88 -2.75 -10.78 3.90
CA GLU A 88 -3.99 -11.46 4.31
C GLU A 88 -4.59 -12.31 3.18
N VAL A 89 -4.60 -11.81 1.95
CA VAL A 89 -5.08 -12.56 0.78
C VAL A 89 -4.25 -13.82 0.55
N ILE A 90 -2.93 -13.72 0.63
CA ILE A 90 -2.01 -14.85 0.42
C ILE A 90 -2.18 -15.89 1.54
N VAL A 91 -2.19 -15.45 2.81
CA VAL A 91 -2.33 -16.34 3.98
C VAL A 91 -3.69 -17.05 3.99
N SER A 92 -4.77 -16.36 3.61
CA SER A 92 -6.13 -16.92 3.66
C SER A 92 -6.36 -18.13 2.74
N HIS A 93 -5.45 -18.44 1.83
CA HIS A 93 -5.67 -19.46 0.80
C HIS A 93 -4.44 -20.33 0.50
N SER A 94 -3.41 -20.30 1.37
CA SER A 94 -2.23 -21.14 1.22
C SER A 94 -2.62 -22.63 1.33
N THR A 95 -2.39 -23.33 0.22
CA THR A 95 -2.34 -24.80 -0.01
C THR A 95 -3.62 -25.63 0.21
N GLN A 96 -4.39 -25.46 1.28
CA GLN A 96 -5.47 -26.43 1.61
C GLN A 96 -6.74 -26.34 0.74
N GLU A 97 -7.07 -25.18 0.16
CA GLU A 97 -8.27 -25.02 -0.69
C GLU A 97 -7.98 -25.28 -2.18
N ILE A 98 -6.73 -25.08 -2.64
CA ILE A 98 -6.33 -25.33 -4.03
C ILE A 98 -6.21 -26.84 -4.30
N GLU A 99 -5.69 -27.62 -3.34
CA GLU A 99 -5.67 -29.08 -3.44
C GLU A 99 -7.08 -29.69 -3.50
N LYS A 100 -8.06 -29.09 -2.80
CA LYS A 100 -9.48 -29.51 -2.88
C LYS A 100 -10.16 -29.20 -4.22
N LEU A 101 -9.52 -28.41 -5.09
CA LEU A 101 -10.00 -28.11 -6.44
C LEU A 101 -9.43 -29.08 -7.50
N CYS A 102 -8.33 -29.78 -7.19
CA CYS A 102 -7.75 -30.80 -8.06
C CYS A 102 -8.38 -32.17 -7.83
N CYS A 103 -8.54 -32.92 -8.92
CA CYS A 103 -9.50 -34.02 -9.06
C CYS A 103 -9.25 -35.19 -8.09
N GLY A 104 -10.25 -35.49 -7.26
CA GLY A 104 -10.26 -36.64 -6.34
C GLY A 104 -11.35 -36.58 -5.26
N GLY A 105 -11.95 -35.41 -5.00
CA GLY A 105 -13.07 -35.24 -4.07
C GLY A 105 -14.35 -34.82 -4.80
N TYR A 106 -15.36 -35.70 -4.81
CA TYR A 106 -16.69 -35.48 -5.35
C TYR A 106 -17.27 -34.12 -4.90
N CYS A 107 -17.34 -33.16 -5.82
CA CYS A 107 -17.97 -31.84 -5.68
C CYS A 107 -17.76 -31.11 -4.34
N SER A 108 -16.62 -30.44 -4.14
CA SER A 108 -16.49 -29.50 -3.01
C SER A 108 -17.47 -28.32 -3.16
N LYS A 109 -18.12 -27.94 -2.05
CA LYS A 109 -19.13 -26.86 -1.93
C LYS A 109 -18.59 -25.44 -2.20
N ASN A 110 -17.35 -25.29 -2.69
CA ASN A 110 -16.57 -24.05 -2.62
C ASN A 110 -16.18 -23.44 -3.98
N TYR A 111 -16.80 -23.84 -5.11
CA TYR A 111 -16.50 -23.22 -6.42
C TYR A 111 -16.75 -21.70 -6.42
N ARG A 112 -17.83 -21.24 -5.78
CA ARG A 112 -18.17 -19.81 -5.68
C ARG A 112 -17.16 -19.04 -4.83
N SER A 113 -16.68 -19.59 -3.71
CA SER A 113 -15.66 -18.94 -2.88
C SER A 113 -14.32 -18.89 -3.61
N SER A 114 -13.93 -19.98 -4.27
CA SER A 114 -12.70 -20.05 -5.08
C SER A 114 -12.70 -19.02 -6.21
N TYR A 115 -13.85 -18.84 -6.88
CA TYR A 115 -14.01 -17.82 -7.92
C TYR A 115 -13.94 -16.39 -7.37
N LYS A 116 -14.59 -16.12 -6.23
CA LYS A 116 -14.49 -14.83 -5.54
C LYS A 116 -13.05 -14.54 -5.11
N TYR A 117 -12.34 -15.55 -4.62
CA TYR A 117 -10.94 -15.44 -4.26
C TYR A 117 -10.07 -15.12 -5.46
N GLY A 118 -10.21 -15.85 -6.57
CA GLY A 118 -9.46 -15.56 -7.80
C GLY A 118 -9.67 -14.13 -8.30
N LYS A 119 -10.92 -13.65 -8.29
CA LYS A 119 -11.20 -12.22 -8.57
C LYS A 119 -10.53 -11.26 -7.61
N LYS A 120 -10.42 -11.60 -6.32
CA LYS A 120 -9.72 -10.78 -5.33
C LYS A 120 -8.22 -10.70 -5.64
N VAL A 121 -7.60 -11.83 -5.99
CA VAL A 121 -6.19 -11.90 -6.42
C VAL A 121 -5.95 -11.05 -7.66
N ASP A 122 -6.80 -11.19 -8.69
CA ASP A 122 -6.67 -10.40 -9.93
C ASP A 122 -6.78 -8.90 -9.69
N ARG A 123 -7.72 -8.47 -8.84
CA ARG A 123 -7.87 -7.05 -8.45
C ARG A 123 -6.65 -6.54 -7.73
N LYS A 124 -6.15 -7.30 -6.75
CA LYS A 124 -4.97 -6.92 -5.98
C LYS A 124 -3.72 -6.82 -6.85
N LEU A 125 -3.58 -7.69 -7.85
CA LEU A 125 -2.49 -7.59 -8.83
C LEU A 125 -2.51 -6.25 -9.57
N VAL A 126 -3.69 -5.83 -10.05
CA VAL A 126 -3.85 -4.54 -10.74
C VAL A 126 -3.54 -3.36 -9.80
N GLU A 127 -4.02 -3.42 -8.55
CA GLU A 127 -3.77 -2.38 -7.56
C GLU A 127 -2.27 -2.23 -7.25
N VAL A 128 -1.51 -3.33 -7.15
CA VAL A 128 -0.06 -3.26 -6.92
C VAL A 128 0.67 -2.64 -8.10
N GLU A 129 0.37 -3.06 -9.33
CA GLU A 129 1.03 -2.52 -10.52
C GLU A 129 0.73 -1.03 -10.71
N ASP A 130 -0.52 -0.61 -10.47
CA ASP A 130 -0.89 0.81 -10.49
C ASP A 130 -0.13 1.60 -9.42
N LEU A 131 -0.07 1.09 -8.19
CA LEU A 131 0.65 1.78 -7.11
C LEU A 131 2.16 1.85 -7.35
N LYS A 132 2.78 0.80 -7.90
CA LYS A 132 4.18 0.80 -8.32
C LYS A 132 4.45 1.88 -9.36
N SER A 133 3.58 2.03 -10.36
CA SER A 133 3.74 3.05 -11.40
C SER A 133 3.72 4.48 -10.85
N LYS A 134 3.04 4.70 -9.72
CA LYS A 134 2.96 5.98 -9.00
C LYS A 134 4.10 6.22 -8.02
N GLY A 135 4.94 5.20 -7.77
CA GLY A 135 6.02 5.24 -6.79
C GLY A 135 7.34 5.81 -7.30
N VAL A 136 7.34 6.44 -8.47
CA VAL A 136 8.53 7.07 -9.05
C VAL A 136 8.50 8.56 -8.74
N PHE A 137 9.44 9.03 -7.92
CA PHE A 137 9.53 10.41 -7.49
C PHE A 137 10.87 11.02 -7.90
N GLU A 138 10.85 12.13 -8.63
CA GLU A 138 12.06 12.92 -8.91
C GLU A 138 12.51 13.73 -7.69
N VAL A 139 11.52 14.21 -6.91
CA VAL A 139 11.73 14.98 -5.69
C VAL A 139 10.86 14.39 -4.59
N VAL A 140 11.50 13.98 -3.49
CA VAL A 140 10.84 13.34 -2.34
C VAL A 140 10.52 14.30 -1.19
N ALA A 141 11.25 15.41 -1.09
CA ALA A 141 11.12 16.41 -0.05
C ALA A 141 11.33 17.81 -0.63
N ALA A 142 10.71 18.81 -0.02
CA ALA A 142 10.88 20.22 -0.37
C ALA A 142 11.10 21.06 0.89
N GLU A 143 11.55 22.30 0.71
CA GLU A 143 11.65 23.24 1.82
C GLU A 143 10.28 23.44 2.47
N SER A 144 10.18 23.08 3.75
CA SER A 144 9.08 23.57 4.56
C SER A 144 9.42 24.99 4.97
N LEU A 145 8.44 25.91 4.86
CA LEU A 145 8.54 27.22 5.48
C LEU A 145 9.11 27.06 6.90
N PRO A 146 10.14 27.83 7.29
CA PRO A 146 10.66 27.72 8.63
C PRO A 146 9.51 27.95 9.59
N THR A 147 9.18 26.94 10.40
CA THR A 147 8.47 27.16 11.66
C THR A 147 9.24 28.28 12.32
N ALA A 148 8.57 29.42 12.56
CA ALA A 148 9.19 30.65 13.03
C ALA A 148 10.23 30.30 14.10
N LEU A 149 11.50 30.62 13.86
CA LEU A 149 12.61 30.43 14.80
C LEU A 149 12.51 31.38 16.02
N VAL A 150 11.29 31.79 16.35
CA VAL A 150 11.00 32.65 17.49
C VAL A 150 10.24 31.77 18.46
N ASP A 151 10.97 31.12 19.35
CA ASP A 151 10.40 30.73 20.64
C ASP A 151 9.97 32.04 21.30
N VAL A 152 8.67 32.31 21.30
CA VAL A 152 8.10 33.38 22.11
C VAL A 152 8.32 32.94 23.55
N ILE A 153 9.39 33.45 24.17
CA ILE A 153 9.59 33.30 25.61
C ILE A 153 8.37 33.94 26.27
N PRO A 154 7.60 33.20 27.08
CA PRO A 154 6.50 33.79 27.84
C PRO A 154 7.07 34.87 28.76
N SER A 155 6.89 36.14 28.41
CA SER A 155 7.27 37.27 29.24
C SER A 155 6.06 37.72 30.07
N GLU A 156 6.23 37.84 31.38
CA GLU A 156 5.24 38.53 32.21
C GLU A 156 5.17 40.01 31.80
N PRO A 157 3.98 40.64 31.81
CA PRO A 157 3.87 42.07 31.54
C PRO A 157 4.71 42.86 32.54
N THR A 158 5.80 43.47 32.09
CA THR A 158 6.65 44.31 32.92
C THR A 158 6.01 45.70 32.98
N VAL A 159 5.31 46.00 34.07
CA VAL A 159 4.71 47.32 34.31
C VAL A 159 5.69 48.23 35.06
N GLY A 160 5.88 49.47 34.60
CA GLY A 160 6.70 50.49 35.27
C GLY A 160 8.15 50.59 34.77
N MET A 161 8.51 49.87 33.71
CA MET A 161 9.83 49.95 33.07
C MET A 161 9.82 50.67 31.71
N GLU A 162 8.70 51.31 31.35
CA GLU A 162 8.53 52.03 30.08
C GLU A 162 9.66 53.05 29.83
N PRO A 163 10.13 53.84 30.83
CA PRO A 163 11.23 54.78 30.60
C PRO A 163 12.58 54.11 30.27
N ILE A 164 12.84 52.94 30.87
CA ILE A 164 14.06 52.16 30.64
C ILE A 164 13.98 51.46 29.29
N PHE A 165 12.80 50.94 28.95
CA PHE A 165 12.52 50.36 27.64
C PHE A 165 12.74 51.39 26.53
N ASP A 166 12.14 52.57 26.64
CA ASP A 166 12.29 53.66 25.66
C ASP A 166 13.73 54.16 25.54
N GLN A 167 14.49 54.11 26.65
CA GLN A 167 15.91 54.44 26.62
C GLN A 167 16.70 53.39 25.86
N VAL A 168 16.53 52.10 26.17
CA VAL A 168 17.26 51.01 25.50
C VAL A 168 16.83 50.91 24.03
N TRP A 169 15.55 51.04 23.72
CA TRP A 169 15.01 51.00 22.36
C TRP A 169 15.62 52.07 21.46
N ARG A 170 15.79 53.29 21.97
CA ARG A 170 16.49 54.38 21.25
C ARG A 170 17.95 54.06 20.93
N HIS A 171 18.64 53.31 21.78
CA HIS A 171 20.02 52.88 21.51
C HIS A 171 20.07 51.68 20.55
N VAL A 172 19.00 50.88 20.47
CA VAL A 172 18.89 49.75 19.53
C VAL A 172 18.56 50.23 18.12
N GLU A 173 17.73 51.27 17.97
CA GLU A 173 17.43 51.89 16.68
C GLU A 173 18.57 52.77 16.13
N ASP A 174 19.54 53.13 16.96
CA ASP A 174 20.69 53.95 16.54
C ASP A 174 21.76 53.08 15.87
N GLU A 175 21.88 53.19 14.54
CA GLU A 175 22.87 52.48 13.72
C GLU A 175 24.34 52.79 14.11
N GLN A 176 24.59 53.83 14.90
CA GLN A 176 25.94 54.19 15.38
C GLN A 176 26.33 53.45 16.67
N VAL A 177 25.39 52.78 17.34
CA VAL A 177 25.63 52.05 18.58
C VAL A 177 25.92 50.58 18.27
N GLY A 178 27.19 50.19 18.39
CA GLY A 178 27.63 48.83 18.06
C GLY A 178 27.50 47.80 19.19
N MET A 179 27.46 48.23 20.46
CA MET A 179 27.34 47.35 21.63
C MET A 179 26.61 48.04 22.78
N ILE A 180 25.63 47.36 23.36
CA ILE A 180 24.94 47.77 24.59
C ILE A 180 25.34 46.78 25.69
N GLY A 181 26.01 47.27 26.74
CA GLY A 181 26.35 46.48 27.93
C GLY A 181 25.24 46.60 28.98
N LEU A 182 24.87 45.47 29.59
CA LEU A 182 23.91 45.36 30.68
C LEU A 182 24.61 45.39 32.05
#